data_AF-A0A0E3Z5F7-F1
#
_entry.id   AF-A0A0E3Z5F7-F1
#
_cell.length_a   1.000
_cell.length_b   1.000
_cell.length_c   1.000
_cell.angle_alpha   90.00
_cell.angle_beta   90.00
_cell.angle_gamma   90.00
#
_symmetry.space_group_name_H-M   'P 1'
#
loop_
_entity.id
_entity.type
_entity.pdbx_description
1 polymer ?
#
loop_
_entity_poly.entity_id
_entity_poly.type
_entity_poly.pdbx_seq_one_letter_code
_entity_poly.pdbx_strand_id
1 'polypeptide(L)'
;MNIKRLCVAVLFAGAAFAAHAADNATLTDCVDLGSDQEIVRGGSTSNFLLRDGDSHYRVGLVRSCDALPIASSVEITSNGTHDRLCPRDSTVKTNRGSCDVGDVETLDAEQFAKLKRRARR
;
A
#
# COMPACT_ATOMS: atom_id res chain seq x y z
N MET A 1 -44.17 -13.56 -42.40
CA MET A 1 -43.00 -14.37 -42.79
C MET A 1 -41.80 -13.43 -42.89
N ASN A 2 -40.87 -13.48 -41.93
CA ASN A 2 -39.41 -13.39 -42.11
C ASN A 2 -38.71 -13.02 -40.79
N ILE A 3 -38.13 -14.06 -40.23
CA ILE A 3 -37.17 -14.11 -39.11
C ILE A 3 -35.78 -13.71 -39.61
N LYS A 4 -34.99 -13.05 -38.76
CA LYS A 4 -33.51 -13.18 -38.62
C LYS A 4 -33.08 -12.36 -37.39
N ARG A 5 -32.95 -13.00 -36.22
CA ARG A 5 -31.70 -13.54 -35.63
C ARG A 5 -30.71 -12.46 -35.17
N LEU A 6 -30.74 -12.22 -33.84
CA LEU A 6 -29.63 -12.18 -32.87
C LEU A 6 -28.22 -11.86 -33.38
N CYS A 7 -27.59 -10.84 -32.77
CA CYS A 7 -26.21 -10.89 -32.30
C CYS A 7 -26.03 -9.88 -31.15
N VAL A 8 -26.02 -10.39 -29.92
CA VAL A 8 -25.55 -9.69 -28.72
C VAL A 8 -24.03 -9.70 -28.77
N ALA A 9 -23.39 -8.53 -28.74
CA ALA A 9 -21.95 -8.39 -28.56
C ALA A 9 -21.70 -7.67 -27.24
N VAL A 10 -21.66 -8.42 -26.13
CA VAL A 10 -21.10 -7.94 -24.87
C VAL A 10 -19.59 -8.00 -25.01
N LEU A 11 -18.96 -6.85 -25.26
CA LEU A 11 -17.53 -6.68 -25.10
C LEU A 11 -17.23 -6.53 -23.61
N PHE A 12 -16.97 -7.66 -22.94
CA PHE A 12 -16.26 -7.65 -21.67
C PHE A 12 -14.81 -7.26 -21.97
N ALA A 13 -14.48 -5.99 -21.75
CA ALA A 13 -13.08 -5.57 -21.70
C ALA A 13 -12.43 -6.31 -20.53
N GLY A 14 -11.45 -7.16 -20.85
CA GLY A 14 -10.74 -7.96 -19.87
C GLY A 14 -10.10 -7.05 -18.83
N ALA A 15 -10.45 -7.26 -17.56
CA ALA A 15 -9.60 -6.85 -16.46
C ALA A 15 -8.28 -7.61 -16.64
N ALA A 16 -7.23 -6.90 -17.05
CA ALA A 16 -5.88 -7.39 -16.94
C ALA A 16 -5.60 -7.52 -15.44
N PHE A 17 -5.89 -8.69 -14.87
CA PHE A 17 -5.26 -9.10 -13.63
C PHE A 17 -3.79 -9.32 -13.99
N ALA A 18 -3.01 -8.25 -13.87
CA ALA A 18 -1.58 -8.39 -13.80
C ALA A 18 -1.30 -9.13 -12.50
N ALA A 19 -1.26 -10.46 -12.59
CA ALA A 19 -0.58 -11.29 -11.61
C ALA A 19 0.89 -10.94 -11.71
N HIS A 20 1.28 -9.81 -11.12
CA HIS A 20 2.67 -9.46 -10.92
C HIS A 20 3.22 -10.52 -9.98
N ALA A 21 4.00 -11.46 -10.50
CA ALA A 21 5.00 -12.12 -9.69
C ALA A 21 5.87 -11.01 -9.13
N ALA A 22 5.62 -10.61 -7.89
CA ALA A 22 6.28 -9.49 -7.26
C ALA A 22 7.71 -9.93 -6.94
N ASP A 23 8.62 -9.67 -7.87
CA ASP A 23 9.96 -9.31 -7.45
C ASP A 23 9.78 -8.17 -6.44
N ASN A 24 10.35 -8.31 -5.24
CA ASN A 24 10.32 -7.29 -4.19
C ASN A 24 10.96 -6.01 -4.74
N ALA A 25 10.16 -5.22 -5.43
CA ALA A 25 10.62 -4.09 -6.19
C ALA A 25 10.50 -2.85 -5.32
N THR A 26 11.52 -1.99 -5.42
CA THR A 26 11.41 -0.64 -4.90
C THR A 26 10.33 0.09 -5.71
N LEU A 27 9.37 0.67 -5.02
CA LEU A 27 8.36 1.52 -5.63
C LEU A 27 9.05 2.73 -6.27
N THR A 28 8.86 2.93 -7.58
CA THR A 28 9.46 4.04 -8.32
C THR A 28 8.55 5.25 -8.42
N ASP A 29 7.25 5.01 -8.44
CA ASP A 29 6.22 6.00 -8.70
C ASP A 29 5.30 6.19 -7.50
N CYS A 30 4.68 7.36 -7.41
CA CYS A 30 3.66 7.60 -6.40
C CYS A 30 2.39 6.81 -6.69
N VAL A 31 1.78 6.26 -5.64
CA VAL A 31 0.47 5.61 -5.69
C VAL A 31 -0.54 6.35 -4.83
N ASP A 32 -1.74 6.50 -5.34
CA ASP A 32 -2.88 6.98 -4.55
C ASP A 32 -3.49 5.75 -3.87
N LEU A 33 -3.64 5.83 -2.55
CA LEU A 33 -4.15 4.78 -1.69
C LEU A 33 -5.68 4.84 -1.64
N GLY A 34 -6.32 3.68 -1.67
CA GLY A 34 -7.76 3.54 -1.55
C GLY A 34 -8.27 3.68 -0.11
N SER A 35 -9.53 3.32 0.11
CA SER A 35 -10.13 3.29 1.46
C SER A 35 -9.91 1.98 2.20
N ASP A 36 -9.46 0.91 1.53
CA ASP A 36 -9.18 -0.40 2.13
C ASP A 36 -7.72 -0.50 2.57
N GLN A 37 -7.33 0.40 3.47
CA GLN A 37 -5.98 0.46 4.00
C GLN A 37 -5.86 -0.31 5.31
N GLU A 38 -4.77 -1.06 5.47
CA GLU A 38 -4.37 -1.64 6.74
C GLU A 38 -2.89 -1.33 7.03
N ILE A 39 -2.65 -0.66 8.16
CA ILE A 39 -1.29 -0.35 8.64
C ILE A 39 -0.92 -1.31 9.79
N VAL A 40 0.18 -2.04 9.63
CA VAL A 40 0.73 -2.97 10.63
C VAL A 40 2.06 -2.44 11.15
N ARG A 41 2.08 -1.98 12.41
CA ARG A 41 3.22 -1.24 13.01
C ARG A 41 4.28 -2.09 13.71
N GLY A 42 3.95 -3.34 14.08
CA GLY A 42 4.92 -4.34 14.56
C GLY A 42 5.89 -3.97 15.68
N GLY A 43 5.65 -2.89 16.43
CA GLY A 43 6.60 -2.35 17.42
C GLY A 43 7.88 -1.75 16.83
N SER A 44 8.02 -1.70 15.50
CA SER A 44 9.18 -1.13 14.82
C SER A 44 9.08 0.38 14.77
N THR A 45 10.21 1.07 14.98
CA THR A 45 10.32 2.51 14.77
C THR A 45 10.87 2.84 13.39
N SER A 46 11.43 1.89 12.64
CA SER A 46 12.08 2.17 11.35
C SER A 46 11.24 1.83 10.14
N ASN A 47 10.17 1.05 10.29
CA ASN A 47 9.32 0.63 9.20
C ASN A 47 7.95 0.16 9.68
N PHE A 48 7.00 0.07 8.76
CA PHE A 48 5.71 -0.59 8.96
C PHE A 48 5.26 -1.26 7.65
N LEU A 49 4.23 -2.10 7.75
CA LEU A 49 3.60 -2.70 6.59
C LEU A 49 2.29 -1.97 6.27
N LEU A 50 2.02 -1.77 5.00
CA LEU A 50 0.79 -1.20 4.49
C LEU A 50 0.17 -2.17 3.50
N ARG A 51 -1.12 -2.47 3.66
CA ARG A 51 -1.95 -3.08 2.62
C ARG A 51 -2.93 -2.04 2.11
N ASP A 52 -3.13 -1.99 0.81
CA ASP A 52 -4.18 -1.22 0.15
C ASP A 52 -4.88 -2.12 -0.88
N GLY A 53 -6.08 -2.62 -0.53
CA GLY A 53 -6.74 -3.66 -1.32
C GLY A 53 -5.87 -4.91 -1.46
N ASP A 54 -5.52 -5.26 -2.71
CA ASP A 54 -4.62 -6.37 -3.06
C ASP A 54 -3.13 -5.98 -3.11
N SER A 55 -2.82 -4.68 -3.00
CA SER A 55 -1.45 -4.18 -3.01
C SER A 55 -0.85 -4.21 -1.61
N HIS A 56 0.41 -4.61 -1.51
CA HIS A 56 1.10 -4.75 -0.23
C HIS A 56 2.45 -4.05 -0.29
N TYR A 57 2.80 -3.34 0.77
CA TYR A 57 4.01 -2.53 0.85
C TYR A 57 4.72 -2.71 2.19
N ARG A 58 6.05 -2.62 2.15
CA ARG A 58 6.89 -2.31 3.30
C ARG A 58 7.33 -0.86 3.15
N VAL A 59 6.96 -0.03 4.12
CA VAL A 59 7.32 1.39 4.14
C VAL A 59 8.43 1.59 5.15
N GLY A 60 9.63 1.88 4.67
CA GLY A 60 10.79 2.26 5.47
C GLY A 60 10.84 3.76 5.72
N LEU A 61 11.30 4.15 6.90
CA LEU A 61 11.41 5.54 7.33
C LEU A 61 12.86 6.00 7.26
N VAL A 62 13.08 7.27 6.87
CA VAL A 62 14.43 7.86 6.78
C VAL A 62 15.16 7.81 8.13
N ARG A 63 14.41 8.00 9.22
CA ARG A 63 14.89 7.92 10.60
C ARG A 63 13.91 7.11 11.44
N SER A 64 14.37 6.62 12.58
CA SER A 64 13.48 6.00 13.55
C SER A 64 12.39 6.98 13.99
N CYS A 65 11.16 6.50 13.99
CA CYS A 65 9.95 7.19 14.34
C CYS A 65 9.40 6.64 15.64
N ASP A 66 9.85 7.21 16.76
CA ASP A 66 9.47 6.73 18.10
C ASP A 66 7.97 6.93 18.39
N ALA A 67 7.33 7.85 17.68
CA ALA A 67 5.90 8.08 17.73
C ALA A 67 5.09 6.91 17.12
N LEU A 68 5.63 6.19 16.14
CA LEU A 68 4.87 5.23 15.34
C LEU A 68 4.32 4.05 16.17
N PRO A 69 5.10 3.36 17.03
CA PRO A 69 4.58 2.21 17.78
C PRO A 69 3.44 2.56 18.75
N ILE A 70 3.41 3.80 19.26
CA ILE A 70 2.48 4.26 20.31
C ILE A 70 1.36 5.17 19.77
N ALA A 71 1.36 5.43 18.46
CA ALA A 71 0.37 6.28 17.82
C ALA A 71 -1.01 5.61 17.78
N SER A 72 -2.05 6.42 18.03
CA SER A 72 -3.45 5.97 17.89
C SER A 72 -4.01 6.24 16.49
N SER A 73 -3.43 7.20 15.75
CA SER A 73 -3.72 7.45 14.34
C SER A 73 -2.43 7.49 13.53
N VAL A 74 -2.49 6.98 12.30
CA VAL A 74 -1.40 7.04 11.32
C VAL A 74 -2.02 7.39 9.98
N GLU A 75 -1.53 8.44 9.37
CA GLU A 75 -1.94 8.95 8.07
C GLU A 75 -0.71 9.09 7.18
N ILE A 76 -0.85 8.75 5.91
CA ILE A 76 0.22 8.91 4.92
C ILE A 76 -0.15 10.12 4.06
N THR A 77 0.77 11.07 3.98
CA THR A 77 0.59 12.28 3.16
C THR A 77 1.80 12.46 2.26
N SER A 78 1.59 12.89 1.03
CA SER A 78 2.68 13.30 0.14
C SER A 78 2.32 14.61 -0.56
N ASN A 79 3.21 15.60 -0.49
CA ASN A 79 3.01 16.92 -1.09
C ASN A 79 1.64 17.56 -0.74
N GLY A 80 1.19 17.40 0.51
CA GLY A 80 -0.11 17.91 0.98
C GLY A 80 -1.33 17.11 0.53
N THR A 81 -1.14 16.05 -0.27
CA THR A 81 -2.20 15.12 -0.67
C THR A 81 -2.30 14.00 0.37
N HIS A 82 -3.50 13.77 0.88
CA HIS A 82 -3.79 12.66 1.80
C HIS A 82 -3.86 11.35 1.02
N ASP A 83 -3.60 10.24 1.70
CA ASP A 83 -3.71 8.90 1.13
C ASP A 83 -2.88 8.74 -0.14
N ARG A 84 -1.68 9.35 -0.16
CA ARG A 84 -0.75 9.23 -1.29
C ARG A 84 0.61 8.79 -0.80
N LEU A 85 1.07 7.65 -1.33
CA LEU A 85 2.36 7.06 -1.01
C LEU A 85 3.33 7.21 -2.18
N CYS A 86 4.31 8.05 -1.98
CA CYS A 86 5.48 8.20 -2.84
C CYS A 86 6.72 7.62 -2.14
N PRO A 87 7.68 7.03 -2.89
CA PRO A 87 8.92 6.50 -2.32
C PRO A 87 9.81 7.58 -1.67
N ARG A 88 9.60 8.84 -2.05
CA ARG A 88 10.19 10.04 -1.45
C ARG A 88 9.10 11.08 -1.24
N ASP A 89 9.36 12.07 -0.38
CA ASP A 89 8.45 13.19 -0.12
C ASP A 89 7.08 12.77 0.44
N SER A 90 6.99 11.55 0.98
CA SER A 90 5.88 11.11 1.81
C SER A 90 6.24 11.26 3.28
N THR A 91 5.27 11.72 4.05
CA THR A 91 5.37 11.86 5.50
C THR A 91 4.26 11.04 6.13
N VAL A 92 4.65 10.23 7.10
CA VAL A 92 3.76 9.53 8.01
C VAL A 92 3.43 10.47 9.15
N LYS A 93 2.18 10.92 9.19
CA LYS A 93 1.64 11.74 10.27
C LYS A 93 1.01 10.84 11.31
N THR A 94 1.34 11.09 12.56
CA THR A 94 0.70 10.45 13.70
C THR A 94 0.16 11.52 14.64
N ASN A 95 -0.74 11.15 15.55
CA ASN A 95 -1.16 12.05 16.62
C ASN A 95 -0.05 12.41 17.63
N ARG A 96 1.15 11.82 17.50
CA ARG A 96 2.29 12.00 18.42
C ARG A 96 3.51 12.65 17.74
N GLY A 97 3.48 12.86 16.43
CA GLY A 97 4.60 13.38 15.65
C GLY A 97 4.51 13.00 14.17
N SER A 98 5.53 13.37 13.40
CA SER A 98 5.61 13.11 11.97
C SER A 98 6.98 12.55 11.59
N CYS A 99 7.01 11.66 10.60
CA CYS A 99 8.22 10.94 10.19
C CYS A 99 8.25 10.79 8.68
N ASP A 100 9.42 10.97 8.06
CA ASP A 100 9.56 10.93 6.61
C ASP A 100 9.79 9.49 6.11
N VAL A 101 9.15 9.16 5.00
CA VAL A 101 9.35 7.91 4.27
C VAL A 101 10.66 7.97 3.50
N GLY A 102 11.46 6.91 3.61
CA GLY A 102 12.77 6.80 2.96
C GLY A 102 12.83 5.77 1.83
N ASP A 103 12.10 4.67 1.99
CA ASP A 103 11.99 3.62 0.99
C ASP A 103 10.61 2.97 1.05
N VAL A 104 10.16 2.48 -0.11
CA VAL A 104 8.92 1.71 -0.21
C VAL A 104 9.21 0.51 -1.09
N GLU A 105 8.93 -0.68 -0.58
CA GLU A 105 9.04 -1.93 -1.32
C GLU A 105 7.65 -2.53 -1.50
N THR A 106 7.34 -2.99 -2.71
CA THR A 106 6.16 -3.80 -2.97
C THR A 106 6.41 -5.23 -2.48
N LEU A 107 5.41 -5.82 -1.83
CA LEU A 107 5.44 -7.18 -1.32
C LEU A 107 4.40 -8.03 -2.04
N ASP A 108 4.65 -9.33 -2.15
CA ASP A 108 3.56 -10.27 -2.40
C ASP A 108 2.72 -10.51 -1.12
N ALA A 109 1.53 -11.08 -1.30
CA ALA A 109 0.60 -11.33 -0.20
C ALA A 109 1.15 -12.33 0.84
N GLU A 110 1.94 -13.33 0.43
CA GLU A 110 2.49 -14.34 1.34
C GLU A 110 3.57 -13.72 2.25
N GLN A 111 4.45 -12.91 1.67
CA GLN A 111 5.48 -12.14 2.35
C GLN A 111 4.86 -11.15 3.32
N PHE A 112 3.86 -10.39 2.89
CA PHE A 112 3.12 -9.48 3.76
C PHE A 112 2.53 -10.24 4.95
N ALA A 113 1.84 -11.36 4.72
CA ALA A 113 1.26 -12.19 5.78
C ALA A 113 2.34 -12.72 6.74
N LYS A 114 3.49 -13.14 6.23
CA LYS A 114 4.63 -13.62 7.02
C LYS A 114 5.22 -12.51 7.89
N LEU A 115 5.44 -11.32 7.33
CA LEU A 115 5.95 -10.15 8.07
C LEU A 115 4.93 -9.66 9.10
N LYS A 116 3.65 -9.58 8.73
CA LYS A 116 2.53 -9.24 9.62
C LYS A 116 2.43 -10.20 10.80
N ARG A 117 2.61 -11.51 10.58
CA ARG A 117 2.65 -12.51 11.67
C ARG A 117 3.83 -12.29 12.61
N ARG A 118 5.00 -11.90 12.09
CA ARG A 118 6.19 -11.59 12.92
C ARG A 118 5.99 -10.33 13.74
N ALA A 119 5.41 -9.29 13.14
CA ALA A 119 5.07 -8.02 13.79
C ALA A 119 4.10 -8.16 14.97
N ARG A 120 3.31 -9.24 15.02
CA ARG A 120 2.34 -9.49 16.11
C ARG A 120 2.91 -10.28 17.29
N ARG A 121 4.12 -10.83 17.15
CA ARG A 121 4.78 -11.61 18.21
C ARG A 121 5.55 -10.68 19.14
#